data_AF-A0AAD7Q9V5-F1
#
_entry.id   AF-A0AAD7Q9V5-F1
#
_cell.length_a   1.000
_cell.length_b   1.000
_cell.length_c   1.000
_cell.angle_alpha   90.00
_cell.angle_beta   90.00
_cell.angle_gamma   90.00
#
_symmetry.space_group_name_H-M   'P 1'
#
loop_
_entity.id
_entity.type
_entity.pdbx_description
1 polymer ?
#
loop_
_entity_poly.entity_id
_entity_poly.type
_entity_poly.pdbx_seq_one_letter_code
_entity_poly.pdbx_strand_id
1 'polypeptide(L)'
;MGEPQLYTQFDLFEHIWTVDRLERLGISRYFQEEIKECVNYVNRASQVMFPEEQILKGAKQFSATFFTEKRAANKLFDKWIITKDLPGEVGFALDVPWYASLPRLEARFYIEQYGGGDDVWIGKTLYRMHLVNNDVYLELAKMDYNNYQALHRSEWDNIQMWYSEAKLENYGLSIEELQFAYYLAAACIFEPERSLERFAWAKNSALIHTIHDIF
;
A
#
# COMPACT_ATOMS: atom_id res chain seq x y z
N MET A 1 7.43 -44.25 -7.10
CA MET A 1 8.51 -43.27 -6.88
C MET A 1 8.43 -42.24 -7.98
N GLY A 2 7.84 -41.08 -7.70
CA GLY A 2 7.83 -39.93 -8.60
C GLY A 2 8.25 -38.73 -7.76
N GLU A 3 9.44 -38.20 -8.04
CA GLU A 3 10.08 -37.19 -7.20
C GLU A 3 9.47 -35.78 -7.31
N PRO A 4 9.68 -34.92 -6.29
CA PRO A 4 8.85 -33.76 -5.97
C PRO A 4 9.52 -32.43 -6.40
N GLN A 5 9.69 -32.18 -7.69
CA GLN A 5 10.30 -30.92 -8.16
C GLN A 5 9.33 -29.74 -8.23
N LEU A 6 8.00 -29.98 -8.21
CA LEU A 6 6.98 -28.92 -8.27
C LEU A 6 6.62 -28.33 -6.90
N TYR A 7 6.76 -29.09 -5.80
CA TYR A 7 6.32 -28.63 -4.47
C TYR A 7 7.08 -27.40 -3.98
N THR A 8 8.40 -27.38 -4.14
CA THR A 8 9.25 -26.25 -3.69
C THR A 8 9.05 -24.96 -4.50
N GLN A 9 8.61 -25.06 -5.76
CA GLN A 9 8.35 -23.87 -6.60
C GLN A 9 7.03 -23.19 -6.23
N PHE A 10 6.01 -23.96 -5.81
CA PHE A 10 4.77 -23.41 -5.26
C PHE A 10 5.01 -22.74 -3.90
N ASP A 11 5.89 -23.30 -3.05
CA ASP A 11 6.17 -22.72 -1.74
C ASP A 11 6.75 -21.30 -1.85
N LEU A 12 7.76 -21.07 -2.70
CA LEU A 12 8.33 -19.73 -2.86
C LEU A 12 7.30 -18.73 -3.42
N PHE A 13 6.52 -19.17 -4.42
CA PHE A 13 5.50 -18.35 -5.05
C PHE A 13 4.39 -17.96 -4.06
N GLU A 14 3.91 -18.92 -3.28
CA GLU A 14 2.86 -18.71 -2.27
C GLU A 14 3.34 -17.79 -1.13
N HIS A 15 4.56 -17.95 -0.64
CA HIS A 15 5.11 -17.05 0.39
C HIS A 15 5.26 -15.61 -0.12
N ILE A 16 5.82 -15.42 -1.32
CA ILE A 16 6.00 -14.07 -1.89
C ILE A 16 4.65 -13.37 -2.07
N TRP A 17 3.66 -14.06 -2.65
CA TRP A 17 2.35 -13.46 -2.88
C TRP A 17 1.56 -13.25 -1.59
N THR A 18 1.71 -14.12 -0.59
CA THR A 18 1.06 -13.94 0.70
C THR A 18 1.58 -12.67 1.38
N VAL A 19 2.91 -12.48 1.41
CA VAL A 19 3.52 -11.26 1.96
C VAL A 19 3.06 -10.02 1.19
N ASP A 20 3.10 -10.03 -0.15
CA ASP A 20 2.62 -8.93 -0.99
C ASP A 20 1.16 -8.56 -0.66
N ARG A 21 0.28 -9.54 -0.51
CA ARG A 21 -1.14 -9.30 -0.20
C ARG A 21 -1.33 -8.70 1.18
N LEU A 22 -0.63 -9.22 2.19
CA LEU A 22 -0.70 -8.69 3.56
C LEU A 22 -0.21 -7.24 3.64
N GLU A 23 0.86 -6.92 2.92
CA GLU A 23 1.42 -5.55 2.87
C GLU A 23 0.49 -4.59 2.14
N ARG A 24 0.05 -4.93 0.92
CA ARG A 24 -0.83 -4.06 0.12
C ARG A 24 -2.20 -3.89 0.75
N LEU A 25 -2.71 -4.89 1.49
CA LEU A 25 -3.94 -4.75 2.28
C LEU A 25 -3.75 -3.90 3.56
N GLY A 26 -2.52 -3.57 3.92
CA GLY A 26 -2.20 -2.73 5.08
C GLY A 26 -2.38 -3.45 6.43
N ILE A 27 -2.31 -4.78 6.45
CA ILE A 27 -2.51 -5.62 7.65
C ILE A 27 -1.26 -6.44 8.03
N SER A 28 -0.16 -6.30 7.31
CA SER A 28 1.10 -7.02 7.54
C SER A 28 1.68 -6.87 8.96
N ARG A 29 1.35 -5.78 9.66
CA ARG A 29 1.81 -5.53 11.04
C ARG A 29 1.38 -6.59 12.06
N TYR A 30 0.29 -7.31 11.79
CA TYR A 30 -0.18 -8.39 12.66
C TYR A 30 0.60 -9.71 12.46
N PHE A 31 1.42 -9.79 11.42
CA PHE A 31 2.09 -11.01 10.96
C PHE A 31 3.60 -10.83 10.85
N GLN A 32 4.20 -9.95 11.66
CA GLN A 32 5.61 -9.56 11.49
C GLN A 32 6.57 -10.73 11.67
N GLU A 33 6.30 -11.66 12.59
CA GLU A 33 7.16 -12.83 12.78
C GLU A 33 7.02 -13.82 11.62
N GLU A 34 5.79 -14.08 11.17
CA GLU A 34 5.50 -14.95 10.04
C GLU A 34 6.07 -14.38 8.73
N ILE A 35 5.92 -13.08 8.49
CA ILE A 35 6.51 -12.39 7.35
C ILE A 35 8.03 -12.45 7.43
N LYS A 36 8.63 -12.26 8.61
CA LYS A 36 10.07 -12.36 8.78
C LYS A 36 10.57 -13.77 8.48
N GLU A 37 9.84 -14.81 8.86
CA GLU A 37 10.13 -16.19 8.46
C GLU A 37 10.05 -16.37 6.94
N CYS A 38 9.01 -15.85 6.29
CA CYS A 38 8.82 -15.88 4.84
C CYS A 38 9.95 -15.13 4.10
N VAL A 39 10.28 -13.92 4.55
CA VAL A 39 11.34 -13.11 3.98
C VAL A 39 12.68 -13.77 4.21
N ASN A 40 12.97 -14.37 5.37
CA ASN A 40 14.21 -15.12 5.58
C ASN A 40 14.35 -16.32 4.62
N TYR A 41 13.23 -16.93 4.22
CA TYR A 41 13.21 -17.97 3.19
C TYR A 41 13.54 -17.41 1.80
N VAL A 42 12.97 -16.26 1.42
CA VAL A 42 13.21 -15.57 0.14
C VAL A 42 14.60 -14.92 0.05
N ASN A 43 15.08 -14.32 1.14
CA ASN A 43 16.33 -13.55 1.21
C ASN A 43 17.57 -14.46 1.11
N ARG A 44 17.42 -15.76 1.38
CA ARG A 44 18.44 -16.76 1.01
C ARG A 44 18.57 -16.94 -0.52
N ALA A 45 17.61 -16.47 -1.31
CA ALA A 45 17.59 -16.57 -2.78
C ALA A 45 17.88 -15.24 -3.50
N SER A 46 17.69 -14.08 -2.85
CA SER A 46 17.88 -12.78 -3.52
C SER A 46 18.52 -11.74 -2.60
N GLN A 47 19.85 -11.64 -2.63
CA GLN A 47 20.56 -10.51 -2.03
C GLN A 47 20.48 -9.28 -2.96
N VAL A 48 20.35 -8.11 -2.33
CA VAL A 48 19.60 -6.94 -2.82
C VAL A 48 20.47 -5.92 -3.57
N MET A 49 19.77 -5.16 -4.41
CA MET A 49 20.13 -4.12 -5.39
C MET A 49 20.76 -2.83 -4.83
N PHE A 50 21.46 -2.08 -5.70
CA PHE A 50 22.22 -0.86 -5.40
C PHE A 50 22.05 0.23 -6.50
N PRO A 51 22.38 1.51 -6.23
CA PRO A 51 22.11 2.66 -7.11
C PRO A 51 22.67 2.61 -8.55
N GLU A 52 23.56 1.67 -8.87
CA GLU A 52 24.33 1.61 -10.13
C GLU A 52 23.68 0.74 -11.22
N GLU A 53 22.49 0.21 -10.98
CA GLU A 53 21.88 -0.82 -11.83
C GLU A 53 21.11 -0.25 -13.04
N GLN A 54 21.84 0.04 -14.12
CA GLN A 54 21.28 0.51 -15.39
C GLN A 54 20.19 -0.42 -15.96
N ILE A 55 20.27 -1.72 -15.69
CA ILE A 55 19.29 -2.71 -16.14
C ILE A 55 17.89 -2.43 -15.58
N LEU A 56 17.80 -1.97 -14.34
CA LEU A 56 16.52 -1.67 -13.68
C LEU A 56 15.92 -0.36 -14.19
N LYS A 57 16.76 0.62 -14.53
CA LYS A 57 16.30 1.85 -15.18
C LYS A 57 15.65 1.54 -16.53
N GLY A 58 16.29 0.68 -17.33
CA GLY A 58 15.73 0.16 -18.57
C GLY A 58 14.42 -0.61 -18.35
N ALA A 59 14.40 -1.51 -17.35
CA ALA A 59 13.21 -2.28 -17.00
C ALA A 59 12.03 -1.38 -16.58
N LYS A 60 12.29 -0.33 -15.79
CA LYS A 60 11.27 0.65 -15.39
C LYS A 60 10.68 1.39 -16.58
N GLN A 61 11.52 1.89 -17.50
CA GLN A 61 11.04 2.59 -18.70
C GLN A 61 10.23 1.67 -19.62
N PHE A 62 10.71 0.44 -19.82
CA PHE A 62 10.04 -0.56 -20.63
C PHE A 62 8.67 -0.93 -20.05
N SER A 63 8.63 -1.30 -18.76
CA SER A 63 7.39 -1.69 -18.09
C SER A 63 6.36 -0.57 -18.07
N ALA A 64 6.76 0.67 -17.77
CA ALA A 64 5.86 1.83 -17.78
C ALA A 64 5.24 2.06 -19.17
N THR A 65 6.05 2.01 -20.23
CA THR A 65 5.58 2.15 -21.61
C THR A 65 4.61 1.03 -21.98
N PHE A 66 5.01 -0.22 -21.71
CA PHE A 66 4.21 -1.40 -22.00
C PHE A 66 2.83 -1.36 -21.33
N PHE A 67 2.78 -1.06 -20.03
CA PHE A 67 1.51 -1.00 -19.30
C PHE A 67 0.66 0.22 -19.70
N THR A 68 1.28 1.35 -20.06
CA THR A 68 0.56 2.52 -20.58
C THR A 68 -0.13 2.21 -21.91
N GLU A 69 0.57 1.56 -22.84
CA GLU A 69 -0.01 1.12 -24.11
C GLU A 69 -1.13 0.09 -23.92
N LYS A 70 -0.94 -0.86 -23.00
CA LYS A 70 -1.97 -1.85 -22.65
C LYS A 70 -3.20 -1.21 -22.02
N ARG A 71 -3.02 -0.22 -21.15
CA ARG A 71 -4.10 0.59 -20.56
C ARG A 71 -4.89 1.32 -21.65
N ALA A 72 -4.20 2.03 -22.54
CA ALA A 72 -4.82 2.77 -23.64
C ALA A 72 -5.58 1.86 -24.62
N ALA A 73 -5.08 0.65 -24.85
CA ALA A 73 -5.73 -0.34 -25.71
C ALA A 73 -6.86 -1.13 -25.02
N ASN A 74 -7.13 -0.89 -23.73
CA ASN A 74 -8.02 -1.69 -22.88
C ASN A 74 -7.67 -3.20 -22.90
N LYS A 75 -6.37 -3.51 -22.84
CA LYS A 75 -5.80 -4.88 -22.90
C LYS A 75 -5.06 -5.27 -21.61
N LEU A 76 -5.50 -4.73 -20.48
CA LEU A 76 -5.00 -5.09 -19.15
C LEU A 76 -5.71 -6.36 -18.68
N PHE A 77 -5.29 -7.50 -19.22
CA PHE A 77 -5.67 -8.83 -18.77
C PHE A 77 -4.42 -9.69 -18.66
N ASP A 78 -4.39 -10.56 -17.67
CA ASP A 78 -3.30 -11.51 -17.48
C ASP A 78 -3.68 -12.89 -18.03
N LYS A 79 -2.70 -13.63 -18.54
CA LYS A 79 -2.91 -14.97 -19.11
C LYS A 79 -3.01 -16.05 -18.02
N TRP A 80 -2.43 -15.78 -16.86
CA TRP A 80 -2.20 -16.74 -15.78
C TRP A 80 -3.13 -16.53 -14.59
N ILE A 81 -3.89 -15.45 -14.55
CA ILE A 81 -4.84 -15.16 -13.48
C ILE A 81 -6.05 -14.37 -13.98
N ILE A 82 -7.21 -14.71 -13.45
CA ILE A 82 -8.47 -13.96 -13.58
C ILE A 82 -8.65 -13.25 -12.24
N THR A 83 -8.43 -11.93 -12.22
CA THR A 83 -8.59 -11.12 -11.01
C THR A 83 -9.82 -10.24 -11.06
N LYS A 84 -10.24 -9.76 -9.90
CA LYS A 84 -11.33 -8.78 -9.77
C LYS A 84 -11.06 -7.47 -10.52
N ASP A 85 -9.88 -6.85 -10.34
CA ASP A 85 -9.60 -5.53 -10.92
C ASP A 85 -8.11 -5.28 -11.26
N LEU A 86 -7.54 -6.12 -12.13
CA LEU A 86 -6.19 -5.87 -12.67
C LEU A 86 -6.03 -4.48 -13.32
N PRO A 87 -7.01 -3.96 -14.09
CA PRO A 87 -6.90 -2.61 -14.66
C PRO A 87 -6.76 -1.52 -13.59
N GLY A 88 -7.50 -1.61 -12.48
CA GLY A 88 -7.38 -0.69 -11.36
C GLY A 88 -6.02 -0.77 -10.67
N GLU A 89 -5.50 -1.99 -10.42
CA GLU A 89 -4.17 -2.18 -9.81
C GLU A 89 -3.06 -1.55 -10.67
N VAL A 90 -3.05 -1.84 -11.97
CA VAL A 90 -2.06 -1.30 -12.90
C VAL A 90 -2.24 0.21 -13.10
N GLY A 91 -3.50 0.68 -13.11
CA GLY A 91 -3.82 2.10 -13.19
C GLY A 91 -3.22 2.89 -12.03
N PHE A 92 -3.47 2.42 -10.79
CA PHE A 92 -2.90 3.03 -9.58
C PHE A 92 -1.37 3.06 -9.63
N ALA A 93 -0.71 1.96 -9.99
CA ALA A 93 0.75 1.89 -10.04
C ALA A 93 1.39 2.80 -11.12
N LEU A 94 0.66 3.08 -12.21
CA LEU A 94 1.11 4.02 -13.25
C LEU A 94 0.93 5.48 -12.83
N ASP A 95 -0.17 5.79 -12.15
CA ASP A 95 -0.54 7.16 -11.79
C ASP A 95 0.12 7.61 -10.47
N VAL A 96 0.39 6.68 -9.56
CA VAL A 96 1.02 6.91 -8.25
C VAL A 96 2.33 6.13 -8.18
N PRO A 97 3.49 6.78 -8.42
CA PRO A 97 4.78 6.11 -8.31
C PRO A 97 5.08 5.73 -6.86
N TRP A 98 5.90 4.70 -6.64
CA TRP A 98 6.22 4.19 -5.30
C TRP A 98 6.65 5.28 -4.29
N TYR A 99 7.46 6.27 -4.70
CA TYR A 99 7.90 7.37 -3.83
C TYR A 99 6.78 8.34 -3.40
N ALA A 100 5.61 8.26 -4.04
CA ALA A 100 4.40 9.01 -3.71
C ALA A 100 3.27 8.10 -3.19
N SER A 101 3.50 6.78 -3.11
CA SER A 101 2.54 5.80 -2.60
C SER A 101 2.56 5.81 -1.08
N LEU A 102 1.60 6.53 -0.47
CA LEU A 102 1.43 6.53 0.98
C LEU A 102 0.79 5.20 1.41
N PRO A 103 1.23 4.56 2.51
CA PRO A 103 0.74 3.25 2.93
C PRO A 103 -0.79 3.13 2.99
N ARG A 104 -1.47 4.11 3.60
CA ARG A 104 -2.94 4.09 3.67
C ARG A 104 -3.63 4.43 2.36
N LEU A 105 -2.96 5.16 1.47
CA LEU A 105 -3.49 5.45 0.13
C LEU A 105 -3.51 4.18 -0.69
N GLU A 106 -2.38 3.46 -0.76
CA GLU A 106 -2.29 2.19 -1.46
C GLU A 106 -3.27 1.16 -0.92
N ALA A 107 -3.31 0.98 0.41
CA ALA A 107 -4.23 0.05 1.04
C ALA A 107 -5.70 0.38 0.75
N ARG A 108 -6.06 1.66 0.68
CA ARG A 108 -7.42 2.09 0.36
C ARG A 108 -7.86 1.63 -1.02
N PHE A 109 -7.02 1.80 -2.03
CA PHE A 109 -7.31 1.35 -3.39
C PHE A 109 -7.28 -0.17 -3.48
N TYR A 110 -6.29 -0.80 -2.86
CA TYR A 110 -6.10 -2.24 -2.99
C TYR A 110 -7.20 -3.06 -2.31
N ILE A 111 -7.79 -2.58 -1.20
CA ILE A 111 -8.98 -3.21 -0.58
C ILE A 111 -10.15 -3.29 -1.58
N GLU A 112 -10.30 -2.32 -2.47
CA GLU A 112 -11.34 -2.35 -3.51
C GLU A 112 -10.98 -3.26 -4.68
N GLN A 113 -9.69 -3.44 -4.97
CA GLN A 113 -9.19 -4.18 -6.12
C GLN A 113 -9.00 -5.67 -5.84
N TYR A 114 -8.65 -6.03 -4.60
CA TYR A 114 -8.39 -7.41 -4.20
C TYR A 114 -9.66 -8.26 -4.32
N GLY A 115 -9.53 -9.40 -5.02
CA GLY A 115 -10.65 -10.30 -5.32
C GLY A 115 -10.98 -11.31 -4.23
N GLY A 116 -10.24 -11.35 -3.11
CA GLY A 116 -10.49 -12.34 -2.06
C GLY A 116 -10.40 -13.77 -2.61
N GLY A 117 -11.35 -14.63 -2.24
CA GLY A 117 -11.44 -16.02 -2.73
C GLY A 117 -11.91 -16.18 -4.18
N ASP A 118 -12.34 -15.10 -4.84
CA ASP A 118 -12.88 -15.13 -6.20
C ASP A 118 -11.82 -15.09 -7.30
N ASP A 119 -10.57 -14.68 -6.98
CA ASP A 119 -9.47 -14.73 -7.93
C ASP A 119 -9.12 -16.18 -8.32
N VAL A 120 -8.93 -16.43 -9.61
CA VAL A 120 -8.67 -17.78 -10.14
C VAL A 120 -7.40 -17.81 -10.95
N TRP A 121 -6.52 -18.76 -10.65
CA TRP A 121 -5.27 -18.97 -11.36
C TRP A 121 -5.44 -19.96 -12.52
N ILE A 122 -4.75 -19.70 -13.63
CA ILE A 122 -4.82 -20.47 -14.86
C ILE A 122 -3.51 -21.26 -15.02
N GLY A 123 -3.58 -22.59 -14.85
CA GLY A 123 -2.50 -23.53 -15.15
C GLY A 123 -2.88 -24.48 -16.29
N LYS A 124 -2.53 -25.77 -16.16
CA LYS A 124 -3.14 -26.83 -17.01
C LYS A 124 -4.64 -26.95 -16.75
N THR A 125 -5.06 -26.63 -15.54
CA THR A 125 -6.44 -26.51 -15.08
C THR A 125 -6.58 -25.21 -14.30
N LEU A 126 -7.81 -24.76 -14.09
CA LEU A 126 -8.08 -23.67 -13.14
C LEU A 126 -7.80 -24.16 -11.71
N TYR A 127 -7.19 -23.30 -10.89
CA TYR A 127 -6.92 -23.59 -9.48
C TYR A 127 -7.01 -22.33 -8.62
N ARG A 128 -7.10 -22.51 -7.30
CA ARG A 128 -7.14 -21.42 -6.31
C ARG A 128 -5.97 -21.55 -5.35
N MET A 129 -5.47 -20.41 -4.89
CA MET A 129 -4.42 -20.32 -3.88
C MET A 129 -4.99 -19.72 -2.61
N HIS A 130 -5.53 -20.56 -1.73
CA HIS A 130 -6.30 -20.08 -0.57
C HIS A 130 -5.45 -19.30 0.45
N LEU A 131 -4.13 -19.51 0.50
CA LEU A 131 -3.24 -18.71 1.35
C LEU A 131 -2.94 -17.32 0.78
N VAL A 132 -3.12 -17.13 -0.53
CA VAL A 132 -2.90 -15.86 -1.26
C VAL A 132 -4.20 -15.09 -1.47
N ASN A 133 -5.28 -15.81 -1.80
CA ASN A 133 -6.59 -15.34 -2.23
C ASN A 133 -7.64 -15.87 -1.25
N ASN A 134 -8.00 -15.06 -0.25
CA ASN A 134 -9.05 -15.42 0.70
C ASN A 134 -9.79 -14.19 1.25
N ASP A 135 -11.05 -14.42 1.64
CA ASP A 135 -11.94 -13.37 2.11
C ASP A 135 -11.62 -12.95 3.55
N VAL A 136 -10.94 -13.79 4.34
CA VAL A 136 -10.55 -13.46 5.71
C VAL A 136 -9.59 -12.27 5.72
N TYR A 137 -8.61 -12.25 4.82
CA TYR A 137 -7.69 -11.12 4.67
C TYR A 137 -8.43 -9.84 4.25
N LEU A 138 -9.36 -9.96 3.30
CA LEU A 138 -10.12 -8.81 2.82
C LEU A 138 -11.02 -8.23 3.91
N GLU A 139 -11.73 -9.07 4.65
CA GLU A 139 -12.60 -8.61 5.75
C GLU A 139 -11.79 -8.01 6.89
N LEU A 140 -10.67 -8.64 7.27
CA LEU A 140 -9.74 -8.06 8.26
C LEU A 140 -9.24 -6.69 7.80
N ALA A 141 -8.80 -6.55 6.54
CA ALA A 141 -8.31 -5.30 6.00
C ALA A 141 -9.37 -4.18 6.02
N LYS A 142 -10.62 -4.50 5.65
CA LYS A 142 -11.74 -3.53 5.73
C LYS A 142 -11.99 -3.08 7.16
N MET A 143 -12.08 -4.03 8.09
CA MET A 143 -12.31 -3.72 9.51
C MET A 143 -11.18 -2.87 10.08
N ASP A 144 -9.94 -3.25 9.82
CA ASP A 144 -8.74 -2.56 10.27
C ASP A 144 -8.66 -1.13 9.72
N TYR A 145 -8.89 -0.96 8.41
CA TYR A 145 -8.92 0.34 7.76
C TYR A 145 -10.00 1.26 8.35
N ASN A 146 -11.21 0.73 8.54
CA ASN A 146 -12.33 1.48 9.11
C ASN A 146 -12.07 1.91 10.56
N ASN A 147 -11.41 1.07 11.35
CA ASN A 147 -11.04 1.38 12.72
C ASN A 147 -10.06 2.56 12.79
N TYR A 148 -9.00 2.55 11.98
CA TYR A 148 -8.07 3.70 11.94
C TYR A 148 -8.73 4.94 11.39
N GLN A 149 -9.57 4.81 10.35
CA GLN A 149 -10.26 5.96 9.79
C GLN A 149 -11.19 6.61 10.82
N ALA A 150 -11.84 5.82 11.68
CA ALA A 150 -12.64 6.34 12.79
C ALA A 150 -11.77 7.09 13.82
N LEU A 151 -10.61 6.53 14.18
CA LEU A 151 -9.64 7.21 15.06
C LEU A 151 -9.16 8.53 14.43
N HIS A 152 -8.74 8.52 13.18
CA HIS A 152 -8.20 9.69 12.49
C HIS A 152 -9.23 10.81 12.34
N ARG A 153 -10.52 10.47 12.21
CA ARG A 153 -11.60 11.46 12.26
C ARG A 153 -11.68 12.15 13.63
N SER A 154 -11.60 11.39 14.72
CA SER A 154 -11.60 11.96 16.07
C SER A 154 -10.34 12.79 16.35
N GLU A 155 -9.19 12.36 15.83
CA GLU A 155 -7.95 13.13 15.94
C GLU A 155 -8.00 14.42 15.11
N TRP A 156 -8.64 14.40 13.94
CA TRP A 156 -8.87 15.58 13.11
C TRP A 156 -9.68 16.64 13.88
N ASP A 157 -10.75 16.25 14.58
CA ASP A 157 -11.52 17.17 15.44
C ASP A 157 -10.62 17.87 16.48
N ASN A 158 -9.69 17.12 17.09
CA ASN A 158 -8.72 17.66 18.06
C ASN A 158 -7.72 18.63 17.41
N ILE A 159 -7.28 18.36 16.18
CA ILE A 159 -6.39 19.26 15.42
C ILE A 159 -7.10 20.56 15.06
N GLN A 160 -8.36 20.48 14.64
CA GLN A 160 -9.16 21.67 14.33
C GLN A 160 -9.33 22.55 15.57
N MET A 161 -9.59 21.96 16.74
CA MET A 161 -9.67 22.70 17.99
C MET A 161 -8.35 23.43 18.30
N TRP A 162 -7.22 22.74 18.19
CA TRP A 162 -5.89 23.36 18.37
C TRP A 162 -5.64 24.52 17.39
N TYR A 163 -6.02 24.36 16.12
CA TYR A 163 -5.88 25.41 15.10
C TYR A 163 -6.67 26.68 15.45
N SER A 164 -7.92 26.51 15.92
CA SER A 164 -8.76 27.63 16.36
C SER A 164 -8.20 28.30 17.62
N GLU A 165 -7.74 27.52 18.61
CA GLU A 165 -7.17 28.04 19.86
C GLU A 165 -5.87 28.83 19.62
N ALA A 166 -5.01 28.33 18.73
CA ALA A 166 -3.79 29.00 18.32
C ALA A 166 -4.01 30.16 17.34
N LYS A 167 -5.25 30.34 16.84
CA LYS A 167 -5.65 31.39 15.89
C LYS A 167 -4.78 31.40 14.63
N LEU A 168 -4.41 30.23 14.12
CA LEU A 168 -3.49 30.09 12.99
C LEU A 168 -4.03 30.69 11.70
N GLU A 169 -5.35 30.79 11.56
CA GLU A 169 -6.00 31.52 10.46
C GLU A 169 -5.54 32.98 10.37
N ASN A 170 -5.34 33.65 11.51
CA ASN A 170 -4.85 35.04 11.53
C ASN A 170 -3.41 35.18 11.02
N TYR A 171 -2.70 34.06 10.92
CA TYR A 171 -1.33 33.98 10.44
C TYR A 171 -1.25 33.44 9.01
N GLY A 172 -2.38 33.31 8.31
CA GLY A 172 -2.44 32.92 6.90
C GLY A 172 -2.61 31.44 6.63
N LEU A 173 -2.55 30.57 7.66
CA LEU A 173 -2.74 29.13 7.48
C LEU A 173 -4.22 28.81 7.25
N SER A 174 -4.54 28.26 6.07
CA SER A 174 -5.88 27.78 5.75
C SER A 174 -6.22 26.45 6.44
N ILE A 175 -7.51 26.15 6.57
CA ILE A 175 -7.95 24.87 7.12
C ILE A 175 -7.61 23.70 6.17
N GLU A 176 -7.57 23.96 4.87
CA GLU A 176 -7.20 23.01 3.83
C GLU A 176 -5.72 22.59 3.93
N GLU A 177 -4.82 23.55 4.18
CA GLU A 177 -3.39 23.27 4.40
C GLU A 177 -3.17 22.44 5.67
N LEU A 178 -3.88 22.76 6.75
CA LEU A 178 -3.85 21.96 7.97
C LEU A 178 -4.38 20.54 7.72
N GLN A 179 -5.48 20.42 6.98
CA GLN A 179 -6.07 19.13 6.61
C GLN A 179 -5.08 18.31 5.79
N PHE A 180 -4.40 18.93 4.83
CA PHE A 180 -3.38 18.29 4.01
C PHE A 180 -2.18 17.82 4.86
N ALA A 181 -1.69 18.66 5.77
CA ALA A 181 -0.61 18.30 6.69
C ALA A 181 -0.98 17.11 7.58
N TYR A 182 -2.20 17.11 8.13
CA TYR A 182 -2.69 15.98 8.92
C TYR A 182 -2.91 14.72 8.08
N TYR A 183 -3.49 14.86 6.90
CA TYR A 183 -3.69 13.75 5.97
C TYR A 183 -2.37 13.06 5.63
N LEU A 184 -1.32 13.82 5.30
CA LEU A 184 0.00 13.24 5.01
C LEU A 184 0.58 12.47 6.20
N ALA A 185 0.48 13.05 7.41
CA ALA A 185 0.96 12.40 8.62
C ALA A 185 0.18 11.11 8.91
N ALA A 186 -1.15 11.15 8.81
CA ALA A 186 -2.03 10.01 9.09
C ALA A 186 -1.97 8.91 8.02
N ALA A 187 -1.72 9.27 6.76
CA ALA A 187 -1.56 8.30 5.69
C ALA A 187 -0.23 7.53 5.76
N CYS A 188 0.80 8.15 6.36
CA CYS A 188 2.11 7.55 6.60
C CYS A 188 2.20 6.77 7.91
N ILE A 189 1.79 7.40 9.02
CA ILE A 189 1.87 6.85 10.39
C ILE A 189 0.46 6.61 10.86
N PHE A 190 -0.14 5.48 10.53
CA PHE A 190 -1.57 5.25 10.75
C PHE A 190 -1.88 4.54 12.07
N GLU A 191 -0.88 3.96 12.72
CA GLU A 191 -1.04 3.08 13.87
C GLU A 191 -1.59 3.83 15.09
N PRO A 192 -2.61 3.31 15.81
CA PRO A 192 -3.24 4.01 16.93
C PRO A 192 -2.25 4.50 18.00
N GLU A 193 -1.30 3.65 18.36
CA GLU A 193 -0.27 3.87 19.37
C GLU A 193 0.72 4.99 19.01
N ARG A 194 0.77 5.40 17.73
CA ARG A 194 1.67 6.44 17.21
C ARG A 194 0.97 7.79 16.98
N SER A 195 -0.15 8.01 17.66
CA SER A 195 -0.93 9.25 17.59
C SER A 195 -0.08 10.50 17.84
N LEU A 196 0.78 10.48 18.86
CA LEU A 196 1.65 11.62 19.18
C LEU A 196 2.60 11.99 18.04
N GLU A 197 3.12 11.01 17.30
CA GLU A 197 4.00 11.23 16.16
C GLU A 197 3.24 11.89 15.00
N ARG A 198 2.00 11.44 14.73
CA ARG A 198 1.12 12.09 13.74
C ARG A 198 0.85 13.55 14.09
N PHE A 199 0.44 13.81 15.34
CA PHE A 199 0.14 15.16 15.80
C PHE A 199 1.38 16.05 15.72
N ALA A 200 2.54 15.56 16.16
CA ALA A 200 3.79 16.31 16.10
C ALA A 200 4.17 16.67 14.66
N TRP A 201 4.05 15.72 13.72
CA TRP A 201 4.29 15.98 12.30
C TRP A 201 3.32 17.03 11.78
N ALA A 202 2.00 16.80 11.88
CA ALA A 202 1.00 17.70 11.32
C ALA A 202 1.13 19.14 11.84
N LYS A 203 1.33 19.30 13.16
CA LYS A 203 1.52 20.63 13.78
C LYS A 203 2.81 21.29 13.33
N ASN A 204 3.92 20.54 13.24
CA ASN A 204 5.19 21.09 12.78
C ASN A 204 5.11 21.56 11.32
N SER A 205 4.52 20.74 10.43
CA SER A 205 4.30 21.12 9.03
C SER A 205 3.44 22.37 8.91
N ALA A 206 2.34 22.47 9.67
CA ALA A 206 1.48 23.65 9.70
C ALA A 206 2.22 24.90 10.17
N LEU A 207 3.01 24.80 11.25
CA LEU A 207 3.77 25.94 11.78
C LEU A 207 4.89 26.39 10.84
N ILE A 208 5.62 25.46 10.20
CA ILE A 208 6.65 25.80 9.21
C ILE A 208 6.03 26.57 8.05
N HIS A 209 4.89 26.11 7.54
CA HIS A 209 4.17 26.80 6.46
C HIS A 209 3.77 28.22 6.87
N THR A 210 3.16 28.34 8.05
CA THR A 210 2.77 29.63 8.64
C THR A 210 3.96 30.59 8.76
N ILE A 211 5.11 30.11 9.26
CA ILE A 211 6.32 30.94 9.43
C ILE A 211 6.88 31.38 8.08
N HIS A 212 6.96 30.46 7.11
CA HIS A 212 7.48 30.74 5.79
C HIS A 212 6.66 31.81 5.04
N ASP A 213 5.34 31.87 5.27
CA ASP A 213 4.49 32.85 4.59
C ASP A 213 4.53 34.24 5.24
N ILE A 214 5.00 34.32 6.49
CA ILE A 214 5.15 35.59 7.24
C ILE A 214 6.50 36.27 6.96
N PHE A 215 7.57 35.49 6.77
CA PHE A 215 8.95 35.98 6.70
C PHE A 215 9.59 35.75 5.33
#